data_AF-A0A670IK93-F1
#
_entry.id   AF-A0A670IK93-F1
#
_cell.length_a   1.000
_cell.length_b   1.000
_cell.length_c   1.000
_cell.angle_alpha   90.00
_cell.angle_beta   90.00
_cell.angle_gamma   90.00
#
_symmetry.space_group_name_H-M   'P 1'
#
loop_
_entity.id
_entity.type
_entity.pdbx_description
1 polymer ?
#
loop_
_entity_poly.entity_id
_entity_poly.type
_entity_poly.pdbx_seq_one_letter_code
_entity_poly.pdbx_strand_id
1 'polypeptide(L)'
;MNIMDFNVKKLAADAGTFLSRAVQFTEEKLGQAEKTELDAHLENLLCKAECTKQWTEKVMKQTEVLLQPNPNARMEEFVYEKLDRKAPSRMNNPEILGQHMIDAGNEFGPGTAYGNALIKCGETQRRIGAADRELIQTSAINFLTPLRNFIEGDYKTITRERKLLQNKRLDLDAAKTRLKKAKLAEARAASEQEVRIAQSEFDRQAEITRLLLEGISSTHAHHLRCLNDFVEAQMTYYAQCYQYMLDLQKQLGSFPSTFLANNHQSSSSCAPSSSVTTTAASSASVTASLSSISNAAATSSLGDVKSASGNRKARVLYDYDAANSSELSLLADEVITVYSMPGMDSDWLMGERGNQKGKVPITYLELLN
;
A
#
# COMPACT_ATOMS: atom_id res chain seq x y z
N MET A 1 18.77 29.34 43.90
CA MET A 1 17.77 28.41 43.34
C MET A 1 16.44 29.13 43.33
N ASN A 2 15.96 29.60 42.18
CA ASN A 2 14.61 30.14 42.04
C ASN A 2 13.65 28.97 41.83
N ILE A 3 12.76 28.74 42.79
CA ILE A 3 11.63 27.82 42.67
C ILE A 3 10.65 28.45 41.68
N MET A 4 10.35 27.72 40.60
CA MET A 4 9.33 28.12 39.63
C MET A 4 7.97 28.18 40.33
N ASP A 5 7.40 29.37 40.49
CA ASP A 5 6.01 29.53 40.94
C ASP A 5 5.06 28.87 39.92
N PHE A 6 4.52 27.72 40.30
CA PHE A 6 3.55 26.98 39.53
C PHE A 6 2.21 27.75 39.54
N ASN A 7 1.82 28.33 38.39
CA ASN A 7 0.70 29.25 38.30
C ASN A 7 -0.66 28.51 38.21
N VAL A 8 -1.15 28.02 39.35
CA VAL A 8 -2.42 27.29 39.50
C VAL A 8 -3.62 28.08 38.93
N LYS A 9 -3.59 29.41 38.99
CA LYS A 9 -4.66 30.27 38.43
C LYS A 9 -4.75 30.19 36.91
N LYS A 10 -3.60 30.13 36.23
CA LYS A 10 -3.53 29.95 34.77
C LYS A 10 -4.06 28.56 34.39
N LEU A 11 -3.65 27.52 35.12
CA LEU A 11 -4.14 26.16 34.90
C LEU A 11 -5.66 26.06 35.06
N ALA A 12 -6.24 26.71 36.08
CA ALA A 12 -7.69 26.73 36.28
C ALA A 12 -8.44 27.46 35.17
N ALA A 13 -7.90 28.57 34.66
CA ALA A 13 -8.48 29.30 33.52
C ALA A 13 -8.41 28.48 32.22
N ASP A 14 -7.28 27.82 31.94
CA ASP A 14 -7.10 26.95 30.79
C ASP A 14 -8.03 25.72 30.86
N ALA A 15 -8.23 25.15 32.07
CA ALA A 15 -9.20 24.07 32.28
C ALA A 15 -10.65 24.55 32.10
N GLY A 16 -10.96 25.77 32.54
CA GLY A 16 -12.28 26.39 32.35
C GLY A 16 -12.62 26.60 30.87
N THR A 17 -11.67 27.07 30.07
CA THR A 17 -11.87 27.20 28.61
C THR A 17 -12.02 25.85 27.93
N PHE A 18 -11.25 24.83 28.33
CA PHE A 18 -11.40 23.48 27.81
C PHE A 18 -12.79 22.88 28.08
N LEU A 19 -13.29 23.02 29.33
CA LEU A 19 -14.64 22.59 29.69
C LEU A 19 -15.71 23.36 28.90
N SER A 20 -15.54 24.68 28.74
CA SER A 20 -16.46 25.49 27.93
C SER A 20 -16.52 25.02 26.48
N ARG A 21 -15.37 24.66 25.87
CA ARG A 21 -15.33 24.09 24.51
C ARG A 21 -16.05 22.75 24.44
N ALA A 22 -15.84 21.88 25.45
CA ALA A 22 -16.49 20.57 25.50
C ALA A 22 -18.02 20.71 25.61
N VAL A 23 -18.50 21.60 26.48
CA VAL A 23 -19.94 21.91 26.61
C VAL A 23 -20.51 22.41 25.29
N GLN A 24 -19.86 23.42 24.68
CA GLN A 24 -20.30 23.96 23.38
C GLN A 24 -20.37 22.88 22.30
N PHE A 25 -19.34 22.02 22.21
CA PHE A 25 -19.30 20.92 21.24
C PHE A 25 -20.44 19.92 21.47
N THR A 26 -20.75 19.59 22.73
CA THR A 26 -21.88 18.71 23.04
C THR A 26 -23.23 19.35 22.70
N GLU A 27 -23.42 20.64 22.98
CA GLU A 27 -24.66 21.34 22.66
C GLU A 27 -24.88 21.47 21.14
N GLU A 28 -23.82 21.70 20.35
CA GLU A 28 -23.88 21.66 18.88
C GLU A 28 -24.34 20.28 18.38
N LYS A 29 -23.79 19.19 18.93
CA LYS A 29 -24.13 17.81 18.52
C LYS A 29 -25.57 17.42 18.89
N LEU A 30 -26.10 18.01 19.96
CA LEU A 30 -27.48 17.84 20.39
C LEU A 30 -28.46 18.77 19.65
N GLY A 31 -27.98 19.64 18.75
CA GLY A 31 -28.80 20.62 18.04
C GLY A 31 -29.30 21.77 18.92
N GLN A 32 -28.73 21.93 20.12
CA GLN A 32 -29.14 22.93 21.12
C GLN A 32 -28.34 24.24 21.00
N ALA A 33 -27.20 24.23 20.31
CA ALA A 33 -26.39 25.40 20.06
C ALA A 33 -26.17 25.67 18.56
N GLU A 34 -26.16 26.95 18.21
CA GLU A 34 -25.82 27.43 16.88
C GLU A 34 -24.32 27.23 16.64
N LYS A 35 -23.98 26.76 15.44
CA LYS A 35 -22.61 26.49 15.01
C LYS A 35 -22.17 27.59 14.05
N THR A 36 -21.04 28.25 14.32
CA THR A 36 -20.44 29.12 13.31
C THR A 36 -20.00 28.28 12.10
N GLU A 37 -20.61 28.54 10.95
CA GLU A 37 -20.24 27.87 9.69
C GLU A 37 -18.90 28.41 9.18
N LEU A 38 -18.10 27.53 8.59
CA LEU A 38 -16.94 27.96 7.82
C LEU A 38 -17.43 28.42 6.44
N ASP A 39 -16.70 29.31 5.79
CA ASP A 39 -17.04 29.67 4.42
C ASP A 39 -16.86 28.46 3.49
N ALA A 40 -17.65 28.41 2.41
CA ALA A 40 -17.65 27.29 1.49
C ALA A 40 -16.28 27.03 0.83
N HIS A 41 -15.46 28.06 0.65
CA HIS A 41 -14.13 27.89 0.04
C HIS A 41 -13.19 27.16 1.01
N LEU A 42 -13.16 27.56 2.27
CA LEU A 42 -12.37 26.90 3.31
C LEU A 42 -12.83 25.45 3.55
N GLU A 43 -14.13 25.18 3.53
CA GLU A 43 -14.64 23.79 3.63
C GLU A 43 -14.17 22.91 2.46
N ASN A 44 -14.21 23.44 1.23
CA ASN A 44 -13.69 22.73 0.06
C ASN A 44 -12.19 22.46 0.16
N LEU A 45 -11.41 23.44 0.64
CA LEU A 45 -9.98 23.28 0.88
C LEU A 45 -9.68 22.20 1.95
N LEU A 46 -10.45 22.17 3.04
CA LEU A 46 -10.34 21.15 4.08
C LEU A 46 -10.65 19.75 3.55
N CYS A 47 -11.70 19.62 2.74
CA CYS A 47 -12.06 18.36 2.10
C CYS A 47 -10.94 17.87 1.17
N LYS A 48 -10.43 18.77 0.30
CA LYS A 48 -9.30 18.47 -0.60
C LYS A 48 -8.05 18.04 0.18
N ALA A 49 -7.75 18.68 1.30
CA ALA A 49 -6.61 18.34 2.14
C ALA A 49 -6.72 16.94 2.74
N GLU A 50 -7.90 16.59 3.26
CA GLU A 50 -8.14 15.27 3.84
C GLU A 50 -8.05 14.17 2.78
N CYS A 51 -8.66 14.39 1.60
CA CYS A 51 -8.51 13.49 0.46
C CYS A 51 -7.03 13.34 0.08
N THR A 52 -6.28 14.44 0.01
CA THR A 52 -4.86 14.44 -0.34
C THR A 52 -4.06 13.57 0.62
N LYS A 53 -4.24 13.75 1.93
CA LYS A 53 -3.56 12.92 2.93
C LYS A 53 -3.96 11.46 2.83
N GLN A 54 -5.26 11.16 2.78
CA GLN A 54 -5.75 9.79 2.74
C GLN A 54 -5.17 9.02 1.54
N TRP A 55 -5.19 9.62 0.35
CA TRP A 55 -4.68 8.98 -0.85
C TRP A 55 -3.17 8.90 -0.87
N THR A 56 -2.47 9.92 -0.34
CA THR A 56 -1.01 9.88 -0.22
C THR A 56 -0.55 8.73 0.68
N GLU A 57 -1.18 8.55 1.85
CA GLU A 57 -0.88 7.43 2.77
C GLU A 57 -1.15 6.07 2.14
N LYS A 58 -2.31 5.92 1.45
CA LYS A 58 -2.68 4.65 0.82
C LYS A 58 -1.74 4.26 -0.31
N VAL A 59 -1.41 5.21 -1.19
CA VAL A 59 -0.49 4.98 -2.31
C VAL A 59 0.89 4.62 -1.77
N MET A 60 1.42 5.39 -0.82
CA MET A 60 2.72 5.12 -0.20
C MET A 60 2.78 3.72 0.41
N LYS A 61 1.77 3.33 1.22
CA LYS A 61 1.70 2.00 1.83
C LYS A 61 1.65 0.88 0.79
N GLN A 62 0.89 1.06 -0.29
CA GLN A 62 0.80 0.04 -1.34
C GLN A 62 2.10 -0.08 -2.15
N THR A 63 2.78 1.04 -2.38
CA THR A 63 4.10 1.02 -3.03
C THR A 63 5.15 0.35 -2.15
N GLU A 64 5.14 0.54 -0.83
CA GLU A 64 6.02 -0.23 0.08
C GLU A 64 5.76 -1.75 -0.04
N VAL A 65 4.50 -2.18 -0.11
CA VAL A 65 4.15 -3.60 -0.30
C VAL A 65 4.60 -4.13 -1.65
N LEU A 66 4.50 -3.32 -2.71
CA LEU A 66 5.00 -3.68 -4.04
C LEU A 66 6.51 -3.91 -4.03
N LEU A 67 7.26 -2.99 -3.43
CA LEU A 67 8.73 -3.04 -3.40
C LEU A 67 9.26 -4.12 -2.44
N GLN A 68 8.61 -4.29 -1.29
CA GLN A 68 8.99 -5.29 -0.30
C GLN A 68 7.75 -5.99 0.28
N PRO A 69 7.25 -7.06 -0.37
CA PRO A 69 6.05 -7.76 0.08
C PRO A 69 6.18 -8.35 1.49
N ASN A 70 7.40 -8.75 1.88
CA ASN A 70 7.65 -9.35 3.19
C ASN A 70 7.49 -8.31 4.32
N PRO A 71 6.52 -8.48 5.23
CA PRO A 71 6.25 -7.51 6.30
C PRO A 71 7.39 -7.41 7.31
N ASN A 72 8.11 -8.50 7.59
CA ASN A 72 9.21 -8.51 8.55
C ASN A 72 10.38 -7.67 8.03
N ALA A 73 10.70 -7.79 6.74
CA ALA A 73 11.75 -7.01 6.10
C ALA A 73 11.41 -5.50 6.07
N ARG A 74 10.15 -5.15 5.79
CA ARG A 74 9.71 -3.75 5.86
C ARG A 74 9.83 -3.16 7.26
N MET A 75 9.49 -3.94 8.28
CA MET A 75 9.59 -3.49 9.67
C MET A 75 11.04 -3.32 10.12
N GLU A 76 11.92 -4.22 9.70
CA GLU A 76 13.35 -4.12 9.94
C GLU A 76 13.92 -2.84 9.32
N GLU A 77 13.63 -2.57 8.05
CA GLU A 77 14.07 -1.36 7.35
C GLU A 77 13.60 -0.07 8.04
N PHE A 78 12.32 -0.02 8.43
CA PHE A 78 11.76 1.10 9.19
C PHE A 78 12.49 1.37 10.51
N VAL A 79 12.87 0.32 11.25
CA VAL A 79 13.60 0.44 12.51
C VAL A 79 15.01 1.00 12.27
N TYR A 80 15.71 0.50 11.26
CA TYR A 80 17.04 1.00 10.90
C TYR A 80 17.01 2.46 10.45
N GLU A 81 16.01 2.84 9.65
CA GLU A 81 15.80 4.23 9.23
C GLU A 81 15.53 5.15 10.43
N LYS A 82 14.68 4.72 11.39
CA LYS A 82 14.42 5.50 12.63
C LYS A 82 15.63 5.61 13.55
N LEU A 83 16.54 4.64 13.51
CA LEU A 83 17.77 4.63 14.32
C LEU A 83 18.95 5.33 13.64
N ASP A 84 18.75 5.88 12.44
CA ASP A 84 19.82 6.45 11.60
C ASP A 84 21.00 5.48 11.42
N ARG A 85 20.67 4.20 11.23
CA ARG A 85 21.63 3.11 11.05
C ARG A 85 21.41 2.47 9.69
N LYS A 86 22.50 2.09 9.04
CA LYS A 86 22.42 1.37 7.76
C LYS A 86 21.88 -0.04 7.99
N ALA A 87 20.77 -0.37 7.34
CA ALA A 87 20.22 -1.73 7.36
C ALA A 87 21.23 -2.73 6.76
N PRO A 88 21.28 -3.97 7.25
CA PRO A 88 22.10 -5.02 6.67
C PRO A 88 21.72 -5.24 5.19
N SER A 89 22.71 -5.28 4.30
CA SER A 89 22.47 -5.59 2.89
C SER A 89 22.18 -7.09 2.71
N ARG A 90 20.95 -7.51 2.99
CA ARG A 90 20.53 -8.90 2.76
C ARG A 90 20.39 -9.16 1.26
N MET A 91 20.82 -10.33 0.81
CA MET A 91 20.59 -10.75 -0.58
C MET A 91 19.09 -10.89 -0.84
N ASN A 92 18.63 -10.40 -1.99
CA ASN A 92 17.25 -10.59 -2.41
C ASN A 92 17.06 -11.96 -3.08
N ASN A 93 15.81 -12.33 -3.35
CA ASN A 93 15.48 -13.67 -3.83
C ASN A 93 16.25 -14.06 -5.11
N PRO A 94 16.36 -13.20 -6.15
CA PRO A 94 17.14 -13.53 -7.35
C PRO A 94 18.62 -13.77 -7.06
N GLU A 95 19.23 -13.01 -6.16
CA GLU A 95 20.64 -13.20 -5.81
C GLU A 95 20.89 -14.47 -5.00
N ILE A 96 19.99 -14.82 -4.08
CA ILE A 96 20.09 -16.08 -3.32
C ILE A 96 20.05 -17.25 -4.30
N LEU A 97 19.11 -17.24 -5.24
CA LEU A 97 19.04 -18.24 -6.31
C LEU A 97 20.32 -18.23 -7.15
N GLY A 98 20.77 -17.05 -7.59
CA GLY A 98 21.95 -16.90 -8.42
C GLY A 98 23.23 -17.42 -7.74
N GLN A 99 23.37 -17.21 -6.43
CA GLN A 99 24.48 -17.72 -5.64
C GLN A 99 24.52 -19.25 -5.64
N HIS A 100 23.40 -19.90 -5.31
CA HIS A 100 23.32 -21.36 -5.33
C HIS A 100 23.56 -21.95 -6.73
N MET A 101 23.10 -21.30 -7.80
CA MET A 101 23.37 -21.75 -9.17
C MET A 101 24.85 -21.68 -9.53
N ILE A 102 25.54 -20.61 -9.10
CA ILE A 102 26.98 -20.46 -9.32
C ILE A 102 27.74 -21.52 -8.54
N ASP A 103 27.42 -21.70 -7.26
CA ASP A 103 28.08 -22.68 -6.39
C ASP A 103 27.90 -24.10 -6.93
N ALA A 104 26.68 -24.46 -7.33
CA ALA A 104 26.39 -25.73 -7.97
C ALA A 104 27.17 -25.90 -9.28
N GLY A 105 27.19 -24.87 -10.14
CA GLY A 105 27.92 -24.92 -11.40
C GLY A 105 29.43 -25.12 -11.23
N ASN A 106 30.01 -24.54 -10.18
CA ASN A 106 31.40 -24.75 -9.79
C ASN A 106 31.65 -26.18 -9.28
N GLU A 107 30.72 -26.74 -8.50
CA GLU A 107 30.81 -28.10 -7.96
C GLU A 107 30.67 -29.19 -9.04
N PHE A 108 29.80 -28.98 -10.05
CA PHE A 108 29.73 -29.84 -11.24
C PHE A 108 31.01 -29.82 -12.08
N GLY A 109 31.82 -28.77 -11.94
CA GLY A 109 33.10 -28.62 -12.60
C GLY A 109 33.02 -28.05 -14.03
N PRO A 110 34.09 -27.37 -14.48
CA PRO A 110 34.11 -26.60 -15.73
C PRO A 110 34.06 -27.46 -17.01
N GLY A 111 34.26 -28.78 -16.89
CA GLY A 111 34.22 -29.72 -18.01
C GLY A 111 32.80 -30.11 -18.46
N THR A 112 31.76 -29.71 -17.72
CA THR A 112 30.37 -30.04 -18.05
C THR A 112 29.65 -28.86 -18.70
N ALA A 113 28.87 -29.10 -19.76
CA ALA A 113 28.03 -28.04 -20.34
C ALA A 113 26.99 -27.53 -19.34
N TYR A 114 26.50 -28.43 -18.47
CA TYR A 114 25.54 -28.07 -17.43
C TYR A 114 26.13 -27.13 -16.39
N GLY A 115 27.34 -27.40 -15.87
CA GLY A 115 28.03 -26.51 -14.94
C GLY A 115 28.27 -25.12 -15.52
N ASN A 116 28.74 -25.06 -16.77
CA ASN A 116 28.92 -23.78 -17.47
C ASN A 116 27.61 -23.02 -17.68
N ALA A 117 26.51 -23.71 -18.03
CA ALA A 117 25.19 -23.10 -18.19
C ALA A 117 24.64 -22.59 -16.84
N LEU A 118 24.79 -23.35 -15.76
CA LEU A 118 24.37 -22.96 -14.42
C LEU A 118 25.06 -21.67 -13.96
N ILE A 119 26.38 -21.56 -14.18
CA ILE A 119 27.14 -20.34 -13.85
C ILE A 119 26.55 -19.14 -14.61
N LYS A 120 26.28 -19.25 -15.92
CA LYS A 120 25.69 -18.15 -16.71
C LYS A 120 24.29 -17.75 -16.27
N CYS A 121 23.45 -18.72 -15.96
CA CYS A 121 22.13 -18.45 -15.39
C CYS A 121 22.24 -17.76 -14.03
N GLY A 122 23.14 -18.23 -13.15
CA GLY A 122 23.34 -17.66 -11.82
C GLY A 122 23.91 -16.23 -11.85
N GLU A 123 24.89 -15.96 -12.71
CA GLU A 123 25.42 -14.61 -12.97
C GLU A 123 24.31 -13.65 -13.44
N THR A 124 23.40 -14.13 -14.30
CA THR A 124 22.28 -13.33 -14.80
C THR A 124 21.24 -13.07 -13.71
N GLN A 125 20.95 -14.06 -12.86
CA GLN A 125 20.05 -13.86 -11.72
C GLN A 125 20.60 -12.87 -10.70
N ARG A 126 21.91 -12.88 -10.45
CA ARG A 126 22.55 -11.85 -9.60
C ARG A 126 22.43 -10.45 -10.21
N ARG A 127 22.55 -10.30 -11.53
CA ARG A 127 22.33 -9.00 -12.21
C ARG A 127 20.88 -8.51 -12.08
N ILE A 128 19.90 -9.40 -12.20
CA ILE A 128 18.49 -9.05 -11.96
C ILE A 128 18.28 -8.61 -10.52
N GLY A 129 18.85 -9.33 -9.56
CA GLY A 129 18.73 -8.93 -8.16
C GLY A 129 19.41 -7.58 -7.87
N ALA A 130 20.51 -7.25 -8.54
CA ALA A 130 21.10 -5.90 -8.45
C ALA A 130 20.14 -4.81 -8.98
N ALA A 131 19.51 -5.03 -10.14
CA ALA A 131 18.53 -4.10 -10.70
C ALA A 131 17.29 -3.96 -9.79
N ASP A 132 16.87 -5.04 -9.14
CA ASP A 132 15.75 -5.04 -8.19
C ASP A 132 16.06 -4.16 -6.95
N ARG A 133 17.28 -4.24 -6.40
CA ARG A 133 17.71 -3.31 -5.34
C ARG A 133 17.70 -1.86 -5.78
N GLU A 134 18.16 -1.60 -7.01
CA GLU A 134 18.17 -0.24 -7.56
C GLU A 134 16.75 0.31 -7.72
N LEU A 135 15.79 -0.51 -8.14
CA LEU A 135 14.38 -0.15 -8.18
C LEU A 135 13.84 0.22 -6.79
N ILE A 136 14.11 -0.63 -5.78
CA ILE A 136 13.66 -0.39 -4.40
C ILE A 136 14.25 0.92 -3.88
N GLN A 137 15.58 1.11 -4.02
CA GLN A 137 16.26 2.30 -3.54
C GLN A 137 15.78 3.57 -4.26
N THR A 138 15.69 3.54 -5.58
CA THR A 138 15.27 4.69 -6.39
C THR A 138 13.83 5.09 -6.07
N SER A 139 12.94 4.11 -5.92
CA SER A 139 11.55 4.35 -5.54
C SER A 139 11.44 4.87 -4.10
N ALA A 140 12.25 4.36 -3.17
CA ALA A 140 12.28 4.86 -1.81
C ALA A 140 12.67 6.35 -1.77
N ILE A 141 13.77 6.72 -2.42
CA ILE A 141 14.32 8.08 -2.38
C ILE A 141 13.45 9.09 -3.13
N ASN A 142 13.03 8.75 -4.36
CA ASN A 142 12.38 9.72 -5.26
C ASN A 142 10.85 9.75 -5.14
N PHE A 143 10.25 8.69 -4.60
CA PHE A 143 8.80 8.57 -4.46
C PHE A 143 8.34 8.48 -3.01
N LEU A 144 8.84 7.53 -2.21
CA LEU A 144 8.33 7.33 -0.84
C LEU A 144 8.76 8.44 0.12
N THR A 145 10.03 8.84 0.12
CA THR A 145 10.57 9.86 1.05
C THR A 145 9.85 11.21 0.92
N PRO A 146 9.62 11.78 -0.28
CA PRO A 146 8.87 13.03 -0.42
C PRO A 146 7.43 12.94 0.11
N LEU A 147 6.73 11.84 -0.17
CA LEU A 147 5.37 11.62 0.35
C LEU A 147 5.38 11.50 1.88
N ARG A 148 6.36 10.79 2.45
CA ARG A 148 6.54 10.67 3.90
C ARG A 148 6.81 12.03 4.54
N ASN A 149 7.67 12.85 3.94
CA ASN A 149 7.97 14.20 4.43
C ASN A 149 6.73 15.10 4.44
N PHE A 150 5.88 15.02 3.42
CA PHE A 150 4.60 15.73 3.42
C PHE A 150 3.67 15.28 4.56
N ILE A 151 3.50 13.96 4.74
CA ILE A 151 2.62 13.42 5.80
C ILE A 151 3.17 13.73 7.20
N GLU A 152 4.47 13.54 7.41
CA GLU A 152 5.11 13.67 8.72
C GLU A 152 5.49 15.12 9.07
N GLY A 153 5.55 16.02 8.09
CA GLY A 153 5.87 17.44 8.25
C GLY A 153 4.66 18.34 8.02
N ASP A 154 4.40 18.68 6.76
CA ASP A 154 3.40 19.68 6.36
C ASP A 154 2.00 19.33 6.86
N TYR A 155 1.57 18.07 6.67
CA TYR A 155 0.23 17.65 7.05
C TYR A 155 0.01 17.60 8.56
N LYS A 156 1.06 17.33 9.36
CA LYS A 156 0.96 17.46 10.83
C LYS A 156 0.71 18.90 11.24
N THR A 157 1.32 19.87 10.55
CA THR A 157 1.08 21.30 10.78
C THR A 157 -0.35 21.68 10.37
N ILE A 158 -0.81 21.26 9.19
CA ILE A 158 -2.20 21.45 8.75
C ILE A 158 -3.20 20.88 9.76
N THR A 159 -2.93 19.67 10.27
CA THR A 159 -3.78 19.01 11.28
C THR A 159 -3.83 19.82 12.59
N ARG A 160 -2.69 20.36 13.03
CA ARG A 160 -2.61 21.20 14.23
C ARG A 160 -3.41 22.50 14.06
N GLU A 161 -3.20 23.22 12.96
CA GLU A 161 -3.88 24.49 12.71
C GLU A 161 -5.39 24.30 12.51
N ARG A 162 -5.81 23.22 11.83
CA ARG A 162 -7.23 22.83 11.71
C ARG A 162 -7.86 22.57 13.08
N LYS A 163 -7.16 21.86 13.98
CA LYS A 163 -7.65 21.63 15.35
C LYS A 163 -7.76 22.94 16.13
N LEU A 164 -6.79 23.84 15.97
CA LEU A 164 -6.81 25.15 16.61
C LEU A 164 -7.96 26.01 16.08
N LEU A 165 -8.21 26.01 14.77
CA LEU A 165 -9.36 26.65 14.14
C LEU A 165 -10.69 26.15 14.74
N GLN A 166 -10.85 24.84 14.88
CA GLN A 166 -12.03 24.26 15.50
C GLN A 166 -12.20 24.71 16.97
N ASN A 167 -11.10 24.78 17.72
CA ASN A 167 -11.15 25.29 19.10
C ASN A 167 -11.57 26.76 19.15
N LYS A 168 -11.02 27.61 18.27
CA LYS A 168 -11.36 29.04 18.20
C LYS A 168 -12.81 29.26 17.77
N ARG A 169 -13.35 28.41 16.88
CA ARG A 169 -14.77 28.41 16.52
C ARG A 169 -15.66 28.15 17.75
N LEU A 170 -15.32 27.11 18.53
CA LEU A 170 -16.06 26.80 19.77
C LEU A 170 -15.98 27.94 20.80
N ASP A 171 -14.81 28.59 20.92
CA ASP A 171 -14.65 29.75 21.81
C ASP A 171 -15.54 30.92 21.38
N LEU A 172 -15.61 31.20 20.07
CA LEU A 172 -16.47 32.23 19.48
C LEU A 172 -17.95 31.92 19.72
N ASP A 173 -18.39 30.67 19.50
CA ASP A 173 -19.78 30.26 19.71
C ASP A 173 -20.19 30.34 21.19
N ALA A 174 -19.28 29.97 22.10
CA ALA A 174 -19.48 30.14 23.53
C ALA A 174 -19.58 31.62 23.94
N ALA A 175 -18.73 32.49 23.39
CA ALA A 175 -18.78 33.94 23.64
C ALA A 175 -20.08 34.57 23.11
N LYS A 176 -20.52 34.20 21.89
CA LYS A 176 -21.81 34.62 21.32
C LYS A 176 -22.96 34.19 22.21
N THR A 177 -22.91 32.98 22.75
CA THR A 177 -23.93 32.45 23.67
C THR A 177 -23.93 33.19 25.01
N ARG A 178 -22.77 33.54 25.56
CA ARG A 178 -22.67 34.38 26.77
C ARG A 178 -23.25 35.77 26.56
N LEU A 179 -22.96 36.40 25.43
CA LEU A 179 -23.54 37.69 25.05
C LEU A 179 -25.08 37.62 24.97
N LYS A 180 -25.63 36.56 24.36
CA LYS A 180 -27.09 36.34 24.31
C LYS A 180 -27.72 36.19 25.71
N LYS A 181 -26.98 35.62 26.68
CA LYS A 181 -27.44 35.39 28.07
C LYS A 181 -27.24 36.61 28.99
N ALA A 182 -26.37 37.56 28.65
CA ALA A 182 -26.05 38.71 29.48
C ALA A 182 -27.20 39.75 29.52
N LYS A 183 -27.80 39.94 30.72
CA LYS A 183 -28.94 40.85 30.92
C LYS A 183 -28.55 42.24 31.44
N LEU A 184 -27.48 42.33 32.24
CA LEU A 184 -27.01 43.59 32.82
C LEU A 184 -26.13 44.35 31.82
N ALA A 185 -26.22 45.69 31.80
CA ALA A 185 -25.50 46.53 30.85
C ALA A 185 -23.98 46.35 30.91
N GLU A 186 -23.42 46.29 32.12
CA GLU A 186 -21.98 46.06 32.33
C GLU A 186 -21.54 44.66 31.88
N ALA A 187 -22.30 43.62 32.25
CA ALA A 187 -22.04 42.24 31.81
C ALA A 187 -22.17 42.09 30.29
N ARG A 188 -23.08 42.84 29.66
CA ARG A 188 -23.28 42.87 28.21
C ARG A 188 -22.10 43.53 27.52
N ALA A 189 -21.62 44.67 28.02
CA ALA A 189 -20.42 45.34 27.49
C ALA A 189 -19.17 44.44 27.58
N ALA A 190 -18.99 43.75 28.71
CA ALA A 190 -17.90 42.79 28.88
C ALA A 190 -18.00 41.59 27.91
N SER A 191 -19.20 41.03 27.73
CA SER A 191 -19.43 39.91 26.81
C SER A 191 -19.30 40.33 25.34
N GLU A 192 -19.65 41.56 24.99
CA GLU A 192 -19.50 42.11 23.65
C GLU A 192 -18.01 42.29 23.29
N GLN A 193 -17.22 42.78 24.24
CA GLN A 193 -15.77 42.83 24.10
C GLN A 193 -15.15 41.43 23.95
N GLU A 194 -15.65 40.44 24.70
CA GLU A 194 -15.21 39.05 24.58
C GLU A 194 -15.51 38.46 23.20
N VAL A 195 -16.72 38.67 22.66
CA VAL A 195 -17.09 38.26 21.30
C VAL A 195 -16.17 38.91 20.27
N ARG A 196 -15.86 40.20 20.40
CA ARG A 196 -14.97 40.91 19.47
C ARG A 196 -13.57 40.31 19.46
N ILE A 197 -13.02 39.98 20.63
CA ILE A 197 -11.71 39.32 20.75
C ILE A 197 -11.77 37.92 20.15
N ALA A 198 -12.76 37.11 20.51
CA ALA A 198 -12.91 35.75 20.01
C ALA A 198 -13.09 35.70 18.48
N GLN A 199 -13.83 36.65 17.91
CA GLN A 199 -14.00 36.79 16.46
C GLN A 199 -12.67 37.08 15.78
N SER A 200 -11.92 38.07 16.27
CA SER A 200 -10.61 38.41 15.69
C SER A 200 -9.61 37.25 15.74
N GLU A 201 -9.64 36.46 16.82
CA GLU A 201 -8.80 35.27 16.98
C GLU A 201 -9.22 34.14 16.06
N PHE A 202 -10.52 33.95 15.85
CA PHE A 202 -11.05 32.98 14.89
C PHE A 202 -10.69 33.38 13.46
N ASP A 203 -10.88 34.63 13.06
CA ASP A 203 -10.58 35.13 11.72
C ASP A 203 -9.08 34.98 11.40
N ARG A 204 -8.21 35.37 12.34
CA ARG A 204 -6.75 35.17 12.23
C ARG A 204 -6.40 33.70 12.06
N GLN A 205 -7.05 32.81 12.81
CA GLN A 205 -6.78 31.38 12.75
C GLN A 205 -7.32 30.73 11.47
N ALA A 206 -8.47 31.21 10.97
CA ALA A 206 -9.06 30.78 9.71
C ALA A 206 -8.13 31.14 8.56
N GLU A 207 -7.57 32.35 8.56
CA GLU A 207 -6.62 32.81 7.55
C GLU A 207 -5.32 31.98 7.54
N ILE A 208 -4.73 31.70 8.71
CA ILE A 208 -3.55 30.82 8.80
C ILE A 208 -3.86 29.44 8.22
N THR A 209 -5.01 28.88 8.58
CA THR A 209 -5.42 27.55 8.11
C THR A 209 -5.65 27.57 6.60
N ARG A 210 -6.29 28.62 6.06
CA ARG A 210 -6.54 28.82 4.63
C ARG A 210 -5.23 28.84 3.85
N LEU A 211 -4.26 29.65 4.26
CA LEU A 211 -2.95 29.76 3.59
C LEU A 211 -2.22 28.42 3.52
N LEU A 212 -2.25 27.62 4.59
CA LEU A 212 -1.66 26.29 4.60
C LEU A 212 -2.37 25.33 3.63
N LEU A 213 -3.70 25.37 3.59
CA LEU A 213 -4.48 24.51 2.70
C LEU A 213 -4.32 24.88 1.23
N GLU A 214 -4.20 26.18 0.92
CA GLU A 214 -3.89 26.65 -0.44
C GLU A 214 -2.51 26.17 -0.90
N GLY A 215 -1.55 26.12 0.03
CA GLY A 215 -0.20 25.58 -0.19
C GLY A 215 -0.16 24.13 -0.68
N ILE A 216 -1.20 23.32 -0.40
CA ILE A 216 -1.29 21.91 -0.86
C ILE A 216 -1.24 21.81 -2.39
N SER A 217 -1.67 22.83 -3.12
CA SER A 217 -1.59 22.82 -4.59
C SER A 217 -0.14 22.77 -5.08
N SER A 218 0.80 23.40 -4.36
CA SER A 218 2.24 23.28 -4.63
C SER A 218 2.75 21.87 -4.33
N THR A 219 2.32 21.28 -3.22
CA THR A 219 2.62 19.88 -2.88
C THR A 219 2.13 18.92 -3.96
N HIS A 220 0.95 19.13 -4.54
CA HIS A 220 0.44 18.31 -5.65
C HIS A 220 1.34 18.36 -6.88
N ALA A 221 1.85 19.55 -7.24
CA ALA A 221 2.81 19.67 -8.34
C ALA A 221 4.10 18.88 -8.06
N HIS A 222 4.53 18.82 -6.80
CA HIS A 222 5.66 17.99 -6.39
C HIS A 222 5.34 16.49 -6.47
N HIS A 223 4.19 16.05 -5.93
CA HIS A 223 3.76 14.65 -5.99
C HIS A 223 3.59 14.14 -7.43
N LEU A 224 3.13 14.99 -8.35
CA LEU A 224 3.07 14.65 -9.78
C LEU A 224 4.45 14.35 -10.36
N ARG A 225 5.48 15.11 -9.96
CA ARG A 225 6.86 14.81 -10.37
C ARG A 225 7.31 13.46 -9.81
N CYS A 226 7.11 13.22 -8.52
CA CYS A 226 7.44 11.95 -7.88
C CYS A 226 6.76 10.75 -8.58
N LEU A 227 5.51 10.89 -9.01
CA LEU A 227 4.80 9.85 -9.76
C LEU A 227 5.47 9.53 -11.11
N ASN A 228 5.94 10.55 -11.83
CA ASN A 228 6.69 10.34 -13.07
C ASN A 228 8.01 9.62 -12.78
N ASP A 229 8.75 10.06 -11.76
CA ASP A 229 10.02 9.44 -11.36
C ASP A 229 9.84 7.96 -10.96
N PHE A 230 8.72 7.62 -10.31
CA PHE A 230 8.38 6.25 -9.95
C PHE A 230 8.06 5.37 -11.17
N VAL A 231 7.34 5.90 -12.15
CA VAL A 231 7.04 5.18 -13.40
C VAL A 231 8.34 4.95 -14.20
N GLU A 232 9.21 5.96 -14.30
CA GLU A 232 10.51 5.85 -14.95
C GLU A 232 11.43 4.82 -14.27
N ALA A 233 11.43 4.77 -12.93
CA ALA A 233 12.19 3.77 -12.19
C ALA A 233 11.72 2.34 -12.51
N GLN A 234 10.40 2.09 -12.52
CA GLN A 234 9.84 0.79 -12.90
C GLN A 234 10.13 0.44 -14.36
N MET A 235 9.96 1.39 -15.28
CA MET A 235 10.24 1.18 -16.70
C MET A 235 11.70 0.76 -16.92
N THR A 236 12.62 1.47 -16.27
CA THR A 236 14.06 1.19 -16.36
C THR A 236 14.38 -0.22 -15.85
N TYR A 237 13.81 -0.61 -14.70
CA TYR A 237 14.00 -1.95 -14.14
C TYR A 237 13.56 -3.07 -15.10
N TYR A 238 12.33 -2.98 -15.64
CA TYR A 238 11.82 -4.03 -16.52
C TYR A 238 12.61 -4.10 -17.84
N ALA A 239 13.01 -2.95 -18.39
CA ALA A 239 13.83 -2.90 -19.60
C ALA A 239 15.21 -3.54 -19.37
N GLN A 240 15.87 -3.26 -18.25
CA GLN A 240 17.15 -3.87 -17.89
C GLN A 240 17.02 -5.39 -17.71
N CYS A 241 16.02 -5.84 -16.96
CA CYS A 241 15.79 -7.27 -16.72
C CYS A 241 15.53 -8.03 -18.03
N TYR A 242 14.74 -7.46 -18.93
CA TYR A 242 14.51 -8.01 -20.27
C TYR A 242 15.82 -8.14 -21.06
N GLN A 243 16.64 -7.09 -21.07
CA GLN A 243 17.93 -7.11 -21.78
C GLN A 243 18.87 -8.19 -21.21
N TYR A 244 18.95 -8.33 -19.89
CA TYR A 244 19.78 -9.35 -19.24
C TYR A 244 19.34 -10.77 -19.63
N MET A 245 18.03 -11.01 -19.70
CA MET A 245 17.46 -12.29 -20.10
C MET A 245 17.68 -12.60 -21.58
N LEU A 246 17.56 -11.59 -22.45
CA LEU A 246 17.82 -11.73 -23.87
C LEU A 246 19.30 -12.07 -24.14
N ASP A 247 20.23 -11.44 -23.43
CA ASP A 247 21.65 -11.73 -23.55
C ASP A 247 22.02 -13.11 -22.99
N LEU A 248 21.31 -13.59 -21.96
CA LEU A 248 21.47 -14.95 -21.46
C LEU A 248 21.10 -15.98 -22.54
N GLN A 249 20.00 -15.79 -23.28
CA GLN A 249 19.64 -16.71 -24.38
C GLN A 249 20.76 -16.83 -25.42
N LYS A 250 21.41 -15.71 -25.78
CA LYS A 250 22.55 -15.71 -26.71
C LYS A 250 23.75 -16.46 -26.13
N GLN A 251 24.05 -16.25 -24.85
CA GLN A 251 25.16 -16.92 -24.15
C GLN A 251 24.93 -18.43 -24.06
N LEU A 252 23.70 -18.87 -23.73
CA LEU A 252 23.37 -20.29 -23.67
C LEU A 252 23.35 -20.94 -25.07
N GLY A 253 22.92 -20.19 -26.10
CA GLY A 253 22.95 -20.67 -27.49
C GLY A 253 24.35 -20.86 -28.07
N SER A 254 25.39 -20.32 -27.41
CA SER A 254 26.79 -20.50 -27.81
C SER A 254 27.40 -21.83 -27.34
N PHE A 255 26.72 -22.57 -26.45
CA PHE A 255 27.15 -23.92 -26.11
C PHE A 255 27.01 -24.81 -27.35
N PRO A 256 28.06 -25.54 -27.74
CA PRO A 256 28.07 -26.19 -29.04
C PRO A 256 26.98 -27.26 -29.12
N SER A 257 26.28 -27.28 -30.25
CA SER A 257 25.25 -28.27 -30.61
C SER A 257 25.74 -29.73 -30.58
N THR A 258 27.02 -29.97 -30.29
CA THR A 258 27.61 -31.29 -30.05
C THR A 258 26.93 -32.04 -28.90
N PHE A 259 26.24 -31.36 -27.97
CA PHE A 259 25.45 -32.04 -26.94
C PHE A 259 24.11 -32.61 -27.45
N LEU A 260 23.53 -32.04 -28.52
CA LEU A 260 22.37 -32.65 -29.21
C LEU A 260 22.81 -33.81 -30.12
N ALA A 261 24.06 -33.80 -30.60
CA ALA A 261 24.61 -34.84 -31.47
C ALA A 261 25.05 -36.12 -30.73
N ASN A 262 25.07 -36.13 -29.39
CA ASN A 262 25.56 -37.27 -28.61
C ASN A 262 24.47 -38.28 -28.19
N ASN A 263 23.25 -38.18 -28.73
CA ASN A 263 22.20 -39.13 -28.40
C ASN A 263 22.16 -40.31 -29.39
N HIS A 264 23.05 -41.28 -29.16
CA HIS A 264 22.75 -42.68 -29.48
C HIS A 264 21.78 -43.23 -28.40
N GLN A 265 20.59 -42.62 -28.30
CA GLN A 265 19.42 -43.20 -27.68
C GLN A 265 18.22 -42.86 -28.57
N SER A 266 17.86 -43.87 -29.34
CA SER A 266 16.72 -43.97 -30.23
C SER A 266 15.39 -43.73 -29.50
N SER A 267 14.67 -42.67 -29.87
CA SER A 267 13.20 -42.69 -29.95
C SER A 267 12.66 -41.47 -30.72
N SER A 268 12.22 -41.74 -31.95
CA SER A 268 11.14 -41.08 -32.70
C SER A 268 11.16 -39.55 -32.83
N SER A 269 11.84 -39.06 -33.86
CA SER A 269 11.53 -37.78 -34.49
C SER A 269 10.47 -37.99 -35.59
N CYS A 270 9.28 -37.41 -35.39
CA CYS A 270 8.32 -37.17 -36.46
C CYS A 270 8.73 -35.85 -37.12
N ALA A 271 9.27 -35.93 -38.34
CA ALA A 271 9.60 -34.76 -39.15
C ALA A 271 8.36 -34.33 -39.95
N PRO A 272 7.99 -33.04 -40.01
CA PRO A 272 7.20 -32.54 -41.11
C PRO A 272 8.15 -32.17 -42.26
N SER A 273 8.07 -32.91 -43.36
CA SER A 273 8.73 -32.56 -44.61
C SER A 273 8.15 -31.27 -45.18
N SER A 274 8.99 -30.34 -45.59
CA SER A 274 8.59 -29.19 -46.39
C SER A 274 9.65 -28.90 -47.43
N SER A 275 9.31 -29.12 -48.70
CA SER A 275 9.79 -28.29 -49.81
C SER A 275 9.06 -28.65 -51.11
N VAL A 276 8.11 -27.81 -51.51
CA VAL A 276 7.89 -27.53 -52.93
C VAL A 276 7.71 -26.02 -53.11
N THR A 277 8.32 -25.57 -54.19
CA THR A 277 8.66 -24.28 -54.74
C THR A 277 7.52 -23.31 -55.12
N THR A 278 7.93 -22.04 -55.19
CA THR A 278 7.62 -20.98 -56.19
C THR A 278 6.34 -20.12 -56.12
N THR A 279 6.65 -18.81 -56.10
CA THR A 279 6.07 -17.67 -56.85
C THR A 279 4.77 -16.99 -56.40
N ALA A 280 4.91 -15.67 -56.27
CA ALA A 280 4.07 -14.57 -56.77
C ALA A 280 3.23 -13.74 -55.77
N ALA A 281 3.32 -12.43 -56.04
CA ALA A 281 2.35 -11.35 -55.84
C ALA A 281 2.16 -10.73 -54.44
N SER A 282 2.60 -9.46 -54.37
CA SER A 282 1.91 -8.26 -53.87
C SER A 282 0.69 -8.42 -52.96
N SER A 283 0.65 -7.67 -51.84
CA SER A 283 -0.24 -6.51 -51.63
C SER A 283 -0.36 -6.13 -50.15
N ALA A 284 -0.76 -4.88 -49.93
CA ALA A 284 -0.75 -4.14 -48.69
C ALA A 284 -1.80 -4.54 -47.62
N SER A 285 -1.51 -4.04 -46.41
CA SER A 285 -2.42 -3.30 -45.50
C SER A 285 -3.37 -4.01 -44.51
N VAL A 286 -3.20 -3.57 -43.26
CA VAL A 286 -4.13 -3.19 -42.18
C VAL A 286 -4.93 -4.23 -41.34
N THR A 287 -4.79 -4.01 -40.02
CA THR A 287 -5.78 -4.12 -38.90
C THR A 287 -6.38 -5.48 -38.52
N ALA A 288 -6.15 -5.87 -37.26
CA ALA A 288 -7.14 -6.45 -36.33
C ALA A 288 -6.51 -6.51 -34.92
N SER A 289 -7.01 -5.76 -33.94
CA SER A 289 -8.16 -6.07 -33.09
C SER A 289 -7.86 -7.10 -32.01
N LEU A 290 -8.02 -6.61 -30.79
CA LEU A 290 -7.91 -7.23 -29.49
C LEU A 290 -9.03 -8.25 -29.24
N SER A 291 -8.69 -9.41 -28.67
CA SER A 291 -9.54 -10.14 -27.73
C SER A 291 -8.79 -11.25 -26.99
N SER A 292 -9.06 -11.29 -25.70
CA SER A 292 -8.67 -12.23 -24.64
C SER A 292 -9.13 -13.68 -24.89
N ILE A 293 -8.33 -14.66 -24.44
CA ILE A 293 -8.71 -15.98 -23.87
C ILE A 293 -7.45 -16.51 -23.16
N SER A 294 -7.43 -16.56 -21.82
CA SER A 294 -7.71 -17.72 -20.94
C SER A 294 -6.60 -18.79 -20.95
N ASN A 295 -5.79 -18.80 -19.89
CA ASN A 295 -4.93 -19.93 -19.53
C ASN A 295 -5.73 -20.93 -18.69
N ALA A 296 -5.73 -22.19 -19.12
CA ALA A 296 -6.14 -23.34 -18.34
C ALA A 296 -5.04 -24.41 -18.40
N ALA A 297 -4.65 -24.90 -17.22
CA ALA A 297 -3.92 -26.14 -16.84
C ALA A 297 -2.91 -25.77 -15.73
N ALA A 298 -2.96 -26.29 -14.52
CA ALA A 298 -3.19 -27.68 -14.16
C ALA A 298 -4.09 -27.85 -12.92
N THR A 299 -5.09 -28.69 -13.09
CA THR A 299 -5.96 -29.28 -12.07
C THR A 299 -5.43 -30.67 -11.72
N SER A 300 -5.36 -31.00 -10.43
CA SER A 300 -5.65 -32.35 -9.97
C SER A 300 -6.21 -32.33 -8.55
N SER A 301 -7.36 -32.99 -8.38
CA SER A 301 -8.07 -33.40 -7.15
C SER A 301 -9.24 -32.58 -6.57
N LEU A 302 -9.80 -31.57 -7.25
CA LEU A 302 -10.99 -30.84 -6.75
C LEU A 302 -12.35 -31.41 -7.23
N GLY A 303 -12.48 -32.75 -7.30
CA GLY A 303 -13.65 -33.41 -7.90
C GLY A 303 -14.75 -33.87 -6.93
N ASP A 304 -14.53 -33.89 -5.62
CA ASP A 304 -15.34 -34.73 -4.72
C ASP A 304 -16.01 -34.01 -3.52
N VAL A 305 -16.42 -32.76 -3.72
CA VAL A 305 -17.04 -31.95 -2.65
C VAL A 305 -18.54 -31.70 -2.88
N LYS A 306 -19.14 -32.24 -3.96
CA LYS A 306 -20.53 -31.87 -4.33
C LYS A 306 -21.66 -32.73 -3.74
N SER A 307 -21.38 -33.77 -2.93
CA SER A 307 -22.45 -34.70 -2.49
C SER A 307 -22.47 -35.11 -1.01
N ALA A 308 -21.68 -34.50 -0.12
CA ALA A 308 -21.74 -34.83 1.31
C ALA A 308 -22.10 -33.60 2.16
N SER A 309 -23.36 -33.53 2.59
CA SER A 309 -23.84 -32.61 3.63
C SER A 309 -23.25 -33.03 4.97
N GLY A 310 -22.01 -32.62 5.24
CA GLY A 310 -21.32 -32.93 6.49
C GLY A 310 -20.24 -31.91 6.80
N ASN A 311 -20.14 -31.52 8.06
CA ASN A 311 -19.07 -30.66 8.57
C ASN A 311 -17.72 -31.38 8.38
N ARG A 312 -16.82 -30.79 7.60
CA ARG A 312 -15.45 -31.28 7.38
C ARG A 312 -14.46 -30.40 8.12
N LYS A 313 -13.30 -30.94 8.49
CA LYS A 313 -12.19 -30.11 8.98
C LYS A 313 -11.36 -29.66 7.79
N ALA A 314 -10.85 -28.44 7.83
CA ALA A 314 -9.95 -27.91 6.82
C ALA A 314 -8.78 -27.22 7.51
N ARG A 315 -7.57 -27.43 6.99
CA ARG A 315 -6.39 -26.66 7.36
C ARG A 315 -6.32 -25.42 6.49
N VAL A 316 -6.06 -24.28 7.09
CA VAL A 316 -5.88 -23.02 6.38
C VAL A 316 -4.46 -22.96 5.80
N LEU A 317 -4.34 -22.69 4.50
CA LEU A 317 -3.05 -22.63 3.80
C LEU A 317 -2.37 -21.27 3.90
N TYR A 318 -3.16 -20.19 4.01
CA TYR A 318 -2.68 -18.81 4.04
C TYR A 318 -3.54 -17.95 4.95
N ASP A 319 -2.93 -16.90 5.53
CA ASP A 319 -3.67 -15.87 6.27
C ASP A 319 -4.71 -15.21 5.35
N TYR A 320 -5.91 -14.98 5.87
CA TYR A 320 -7.00 -14.32 5.17
C TYR A 320 -7.69 -13.31 6.08
N ASP A 321 -7.72 -12.05 5.68
CA ASP A 321 -8.47 -11.01 6.40
C ASP A 321 -9.88 -10.89 5.81
N ALA A 322 -10.91 -11.08 6.64
CA ALA A 322 -12.30 -10.89 6.25
C ALA A 322 -12.54 -9.46 5.72
N ALA A 323 -13.08 -9.35 4.51
CA ALA A 323 -13.38 -8.05 3.89
C ALA A 323 -14.62 -7.38 4.49
N ASN A 324 -15.51 -8.16 5.11
CA ASN A 324 -16.76 -7.68 5.70
C ASN A 324 -17.24 -8.63 6.83
N SER A 325 -18.30 -8.24 7.54
CA SER A 325 -18.86 -9.00 8.67
C SER A 325 -19.50 -10.36 8.31
N SER A 326 -19.62 -10.69 7.02
CA SER A 326 -20.12 -12.00 6.57
C SER A 326 -19.01 -13.01 6.31
N GLU A 327 -17.74 -12.59 6.36
CA GLU A 327 -16.55 -13.39 6.14
C GLU A 327 -15.81 -13.68 7.45
N LEU A 328 -15.02 -14.75 7.49
CA LEU A 328 -14.24 -15.14 8.67
C LEU A 328 -12.74 -14.96 8.40
N SER A 329 -12.05 -14.20 9.25
CA SER A 329 -10.59 -14.06 9.13
C SER A 329 -9.87 -15.33 9.57
N LEU A 330 -8.94 -15.79 8.75
CA LEU A 330 -8.18 -17.01 8.92
C LEU A 330 -6.71 -16.75 9.21
N LEU A 331 -6.10 -17.64 9.98
CA LEU A 331 -4.66 -17.72 10.20
C LEU A 331 -4.11 -18.99 9.56
N ALA A 332 -2.98 -18.89 8.86
CA ALA A 332 -2.30 -20.02 8.26
C ALA A 332 -2.00 -21.10 9.30
N ASP A 333 -2.07 -22.36 8.86
CA ASP A 333 -1.93 -23.58 9.66
C ASP A 333 -3.00 -23.82 10.75
N GLU A 334 -4.02 -22.96 10.88
CA GLU A 334 -5.14 -23.22 11.78
C GLU A 334 -6.12 -24.25 11.18
N VAL A 335 -6.79 -25.03 12.02
CA VAL A 335 -7.79 -26.02 11.60
C VAL A 335 -9.18 -25.54 11.95
N ILE A 336 -10.01 -25.31 10.95
CA ILE A 336 -11.39 -24.86 11.08
C ILE A 336 -12.38 -25.92 10.61
N THR A 337 -13.64 -25.80 11.03
CA THR A 337 -14.73 -26.64 10.52
C THR A 337 -15.39 -25.93 9.35
N VAL A 338 -15.57 -26.62 8.22
CA VAL A 338 -16.17 -26.07 7.00
C VAL A 338 -17.33 -26.92 6.49
N TYR A 339 -18.37 -26.26 5.96
CA TYR A 339 -19.51 -26.92 5.35
C TYR A 339 -20.11 -26.07 4.23
N SER A 340 -20.82 -26.72 3.31
CA SER A 340 -21.54 -26.05 2.23
C SER A 340 -22.94 -25.65 2.68
N MET A 341 -23.37 -24.44 2.32
CA MET A 341 -24.70 -23.90 2.61
C MET A 341 -25.52 -23.76 1.31
N PRO A 342 -26.82 -24.10 1.31
CA PRO A 342 -27.68 -23.88 0.14
C PRO A 342 -27.73 -22.40 -0.25
N GLY A 343 -27.45 -22.10 -1.53
CA GLY A 343 -27.45 -20.73 -2.06
C GLY A 343 -26.12 -19.97 -1.94
N MET A 344 -25.02 -20.65 -1.59
CA MET A 344 -23.68 -20.08 -1.54
C MET A 344 -22.90 -20.30 -2.85
N ASP A 345 -22.00 -19.38 -3.19
CA ASP A 345 -21.16 -19.45 -4.38
C ASP A 345 -20.19 -20.64 -4.35
N SER A 346 -19.85 -21.19 -5.52
CA SER A 346 -19.05 -22.42 -5.65
C SER A 346 -17.65 -22.33 -5.08
N ASP A 347 -17.13 -21.12 -4.91
CA ASP A 347 -15.74 -20.85 -4.52
C ASP A 347 -15.63 -20.57 -3.01
N TRP A 348 -16.74 -20.67 -2.27
CA TRP A 348 -16.85 -20.33 -0.86
C TRP A 348 -17.42 -21.47 -0.02
N LEU A 349 -16.89 -21.62 1.20
CA LEU A 349 -17.43 -22.50 2.23
C LEU A 349 -17.76 -21.70 3.48
N MET A 350 -18.63 -22.24 4.34
CA MET A 350 -18.94 -21.63 5.63
C MET A 350 -17.95 -22.18 6.65
N GLY A 351 -17.06 -21.32 7.15
CA GLY A 351 -16.07 -21.64 8.18
C GLY A 351 -16.60 -21.37 9.58
N GLU A 352 -16.30 -22.26 10.52
CA GLU A 352 -16.63 -22.14 11.93
C GLU A 352 -15.36 -22.32 12.77
N ARG A 353 -15.01 -21.27 13.51
CA ARG A 353 -13.90 -21.22 14.48
C ARG A 353 -14.46 -20.83 15.85
N GLY A 354 -14.74 -21.85 16.67
CA GLY A 354 -15.37 -21.65 17.99
C GLY A 354 -16.76 -21.01 17.85
N ASN A 355 -16.93 -19.81 18.41
CA ASN A 355 -18.19 -19.06 18.34
C ASN A 355 -18.30 -18.14 17.09
N GLN A 356 -17.27 -18.08 16.25
CA GLN A 356 -17.26 -17.24 15.05
C GLN A 356 -17.56 -18.08 13.82
N LYS A 357 -18.47 -17.59 12.97
CA LYS A 357 -18.84 -18.21 11.70
C LYS A 357 -18.82 -17.18 10.59
N GLY A 358 -18.36 -17.57 9.40
CA GLY A 358 -18.34 -16.69 8.24
C GLY A 358 -17.88 -17.40 6.99
N LYS A 359 -18.06 -16.75 5.85
CA LYS A 359 -17.63 -17.28 4.55
C LYS A 359 -16.10 -17.29 4.46
N VAL A 360 -15.56 -18.36 3.89
CA VAL A 360 -14.14 -18.58 3.68
C VAL A 360 -13.89 -19.09 2.26
N PRO A 361 -12.87 -18.59 1.55
CA PRO A 361 -12.59 -19.03 0.18
C PRO A 361 -11.95 -20.43 0.15
N ILE A 362 -12.44 -21.30 -0.74
CA ILE A 362 -11.96 -22.68 -0.85
C ILE A 362 -10.48 -22.76 -1.21
N THR A 363 -9.98 -21.82 -2.01
CA THR A 363 -8.59 -21.76 -2.46
C THR A 363 -7.58 -21.54 -1.34
N TYR A 364 -8.05 -21.12 -0.15
CA TYR A 364 -7.23 -20.91 1.04
C TYR A 364 -7.28 -22.10 2.01
N LEU A 365 -7.96 -23.19 1.60
CA LEU A 365 -8.24 -24.32 2.45
C LEU A 365 -7.73 -25.62 1.84
N GLU A 366 -7.18 -26.46 2.71
CA GLU A 366 -6.90 -27.86 2.44
C GLU A 366 -7.89 -28.70 3.26
N LEU A 367 -8.82 -29.39 2.58
CA LEU A 367 -9.78 -30.26 3.25
C LEU A 367 -9.06 -31.47 3.86
N LEU A 368 -9.22 -31.65 5.16
CA LEU A 368 -8.73 -32.79 5.90
C LEU A 368 -9.85 -33.85 5.88
N ASN A 369 -9.59 -34.97 5.19
CA ASN A 369 -10.51 -36.12 5.14
C ASN A 369 -10.60 -36.84 6.49
#